data_AF-A0AAN5BVF3-F1
#
_entry.id   AF-A0AAN5BVF3-F1
#
_cell.length_a   1.000
_cell.length_b   1.000
_cell.length_c   1.000
_cell.angle_alpha   90.00
_cell.angle_beta   90.00
_cell.angle_gamma   90.00
#
_symmetry.space_group_name_H-M   'P 1'
#
loop_
_entity.id
_entity.type
_entity.pdbx_description
1 polymer ?
#
loop_
_entity_poly.entity_id
_entity_poly.type
_entity_poly.pdbx_seq_one_letter_code
_entity_poly.pdbx_strand_id
1 'polypeptide(L)'
;MALPPKILIVGGGVFGLSTALSLSRRHPTSEVTVLEASPIIPNPEGSSVDASRIVRADYSHPVYTKLADAAIERWRNTEWGAEDNRYIQSGLLLVYPEGNTNGKEYARKSYNNVKELGNDVELLPSKKDVLRVAHAYGEELNVAGGYVNWGSGWSDAEAGVRYAKKLLDTEGKVTFKTGEVKSLLYADQSAGASQRKVTGVLLEDGSSLTADLVVLATGAWTGKLVDLRGRALSTGQAVAFVQISDEEQRRLEHMPTILNFATGFFIIPPRKNLLKIARHAYGYINPKNVPVPGVEGETMQVSLPEPGVPVPLEGEEALRSALRNLLPSMGDRPFIHTRVCCGHGYKFLPVLGDKIVDAMEGKLEPELSEIWKWPAAVEGEFEGDGSRSGPKGLRLMDELAKTKKAQRKGVL
;
A
#
# COMPACT_ATOMS: atom_id res chain seq x y z
N MET A 1 27.62 9.77 -6.11
CA MET A 1 27.68 11.04 -6.87
C MET A 1 27.00 12.12 -6.05
N ALA A 2 27.34 13.40 -6.24
CA ALA A 2 26.58 14.48 -5.63
C ALA A 2 25.21 14.59 -6.33
N LEU A 3 24.12 14.64 -5.56
CA LEU A 3 22.79 14.88 -6.12
C LEU A 3 22.65 16.36 -6.54
N PRO A 4 21.76 16.67 -7.51
CA PRO A 4 21.55 18.04 -7.95
C PRO A 4 21.07 18.98 -6.82
N PRO A 5 21.30 20.30 -6.97
CA PRO A 5 20.98 21.25 -5.92
C PRO A 5 19.47 21.46 -5.75
N LYS A 6 18.66 21.42 -6.81
CA LYS A 6 17.19 21.58 -6.70
C LYS A 6 16.46 20.27 -6.96
N ILE A 7 15.79 19.76 -5.93
CA ILE A 7 15.06 18.49 -5.97
C ILE A 7 13.57 18.75 -5.70
N LEU A 8 12.73 18.35 -6.66
CA LEU A 8 11.28 18.37 -6.52
C LEU A 8 10.74 16.95 -6.35
N ILE A 9 10.06 16.70 -5.25
CA ILE A 9 9.35 15.45 -4.97
C ILE A 9 7.86 15.69 -5.21
N VAL A 10 7.25 14.94 -6.12
CA VAL A 10 5.82 15.01 -6.42
C VAL A 10 5.09 13.90 -5.68
N GLY A 11 4.26 14.27 -4.71
CA GLY A 11 3.47 13.40 -3.85
C GLY A 11 3.95 13.44 -2.39
N GLY A 12 3.08 13.87 -1.47
CA GLY A 12 3.29 13.94 -0.02
C GLY A 12 2.86 12.69 0.75
N GLY A 13 2.84 11.53 0.09
CA GLY A 13 2.55 10.23 0.70
C GLY A 13 3.78 9.57 1.34
N VAL A 14 3.66 8.29 1.72
CA VAL A 14 4.75 7.55 2.39
C VAL A 14 6.09 7.56 1.63
N PHE A 15 6.06 7.44 0.30
CA PHE A 15 7.29 7.46 -0.52
C PHE A 15 7.92 8.85 -0.52
N GLY A 16 7.12 9.89 -0.71
CA GLY A 16 7.61 11.26 -0.81
C GLY A 16 8.13 11.80 0.52
N LEU A 17 7.39 11.61 1.61
CA LEU A 17 7.82 12.06 2.94
C LEU A 17 9.07 11.31 3.42
N SER A 18 9.13 9.99 3.21
CA SER A 18 10.32 9.20 3.56
C SER A 18 11.54 9.67 2.75
N THR A 19 11.37 9.88 1.45
CA THR A 19 12.44 10.39 0.56
C THR A 19 12.90 11.79 0.98
N ALA A 20 11.96 12.69 1.30
CA ALA A 20 12.27 14.04 1.77
C ALA A 20 13.07 14.03 3.08
N LEU A 21 12.73 13.14 4.03
CA LEU A 21 13.47 12.98 5.28
C LEU A 21 14.91 12.51 5.02
N SER A 22 15.09 11.51 4.17
CA SER A 22 16.41 11.00 3.81
C SER A 22 17.26 12.06 3.11
N LEU A 23 16.71 12.75 2.10
CA LEU A 23 17.40 13.80 1.36
C LEU A 23 17.79 14.98 2.25
N SER A 24 16.88 15.51 3.06
CA SER A 24 17.15 16.68 3.92
C SER A 24 18.22 16.42 5.00
N ARG A 25 18.41 15.15 5.40
CA ARG A 25 19.44 14.74 6.36
C ARG A 25 20.79 14.46 5.68
N ARG A 26 20.79 13.82 4.51
CA ARG A 26 22.01 13.37 3.81
C ARG A 26 22.57 14.41 2.84
N HIS A 27 21.72 15.29 2.32
CA HIS A 27 22.06 16.32 1.34
C HIS A 27 21.58 17.70 1.82
N PRO A 28 22.12 18.22 2.94
CA PRO A 28 21.66 19.47 3.56
C PRO A 28 21.88 20.72 2.69
N THR A 29 22.67 20.62 1.61
CA THR A 29 22.89 21.70 0.64
C THR A 29 21.89 21.71 -0.51
N SER A 30 21.06 20.65 -0.66
CA SER A 30 20.04 20.59 -1.69
C SER A 30 18.76 21.27 -1.20
N GLU A 31 18.15 22.08 -2.07
CA GLU A 31 16.82 22.63 -1.91
C GLU A 31 15.79 21.55 -2.25
N VAL A 32 15.12 21.01 -1.23
CA VAL A 32 14.10 19.97 -1.38
C VAL A 32 12.71 20.59 -1.28
N THR A 33 11.91 20.43 -2.34
CA THR A 33 10.49 20.80 -2.35
C THR A 33 9.62 19.55 -2.46
N VAL A 34 8.61 19.41 -1.61
CA VAL A 34 7.53 18.41 -1.74
C VAL A 34 6.28 19.12 -2.27
N LEU A 35 5.78 18.68 -3.42
CA LEU A 35 4.52 19.12 -4.00
C LEU A 35 3.44 18.06 -3.76
N GLU A 36 2.34 18.41 -3.09
CA GLU A 36 1.20 17.52 -2.86
C GLU A 36 -0.08 18.14 -3.43
N ALA A 37 -0.95 17.32 -4.03
CA ALA A 37 -2.22 17.80 -4.58
C ALA A 37 -3.20 18.23 -3.46
N SER A 38 -3.21 17.50 -2.34
CA SER A 38 -4.00 17.88 -1.18
C SER A 38 -3.40 19.10 -0.45
N PRO A 39 -4.24 20.03 0.05
CA PRO A 39 -3.77 21.13 0.89
C PRO A 39 -3.31 20.68 2.28
N ILE A 40 -3.58 19.42 2.66
CA ILE A 40 -3.20 18.86 3.95
C ILE A 40 -2.41 17.57 3.78
N ILE A 41 -1.42 17.39 4.66
CA ILE A 41 -0.65 16.15 4.79
C ILE A 41 -0.84 15.67 6.23
N PRO A 42 -1.37 14.45 6.45
CA PRO A 42 -1.67 13.41 5.46
C PRO A 42 -2.86 13.71 4.54
N ASN A 43 -2.79 13.31 3.27
CA ASN A 43 -3.90 13.43 2.31
C ASN A 43 -5.02 12.43 2.66
N PRO A 44 -6.25 12.87 3.00
CA PRO A 44 -7.34 11.97 3.42
C PRO A 44 -7.74 10.92 2.37
N GLU A 45 -7.61 11.26 1.08
CA GLU A 45 -7.91 10.38 -0.04
C GLU A 45 -6.67 9.58 -0.49
N GLY A 46 -5.52 9.86 0.12
CA GLY A 46 -4.26 9.19 -0.18
C GLY A 46 -4.23 7.78 0.39
N SER A 47 -3.74 6.82 -0.40
CA SER A 47 -3.62 5.43 0.06
C SER A 47 -2.63 5.20 1.20
N SER A 48 -1.85 6.23 1.55
CA SER A 48 -0.98 6.26 2.73
C SER A 48 -1.75 6.40 4.04
N VAL A 49 -2.99 6.90 3.98
CA VAL A 49 -3.83 7.20 5.14
C VAL A 49 -4.86 6.09 5.36
N ASP A 50 -4.87 5.57 6.58
CA ASP A 50 -5.75 4.48 7.01
C ASP A 50 -5.82 4.43 8.53
N ALA A 51 -6.88 3.83 9.07
CA ALA A 51 -6.97 3.55 10.50
C ALA A 51 -5.89 2.54 10.93
N SER A 52 -5.53 1.61 10.04
CA SER A 52 -4.48 0.62 10.31
C SER A 52 -3.86 0.01 9.05
N ARG A 53 -2.58 -0.38 9.14
CA ARG A 53 -1.87 -1.15 8.10
C ARG A 53 -1.06 -2.29 8.70
N ILE A 54 -0.99 -3.41 7.98
CA ILE A 54 -0.17 -4.55 8.37
C ILE A 54 1.31 -4.20 8.17
N VAL A 55 2.12 -4.39 9.20
CA VAL A 55 3.57 -4.23 9.20
C VAL A 55 4.17 -5.62 9.42
N ARG A 56 4.70 -6.22 8.35
CA ARG A 56 5.08 -7.64 8.30
C ARG A 56 6.30 -7.92 7.44
N ALA A 57 7.13 -8.88 7.85
CA ALA A 57 8.26 -9.40 7.10
C ALA A 57 7.91 -10.59 6.17
N ASP A 58 6.67 -11.07 6.24
CA ASP A 58 6.22 -12.34 5.67
C ASP A 58 6.06 -12.35 4.13
N TYR A 59 7.16 -12.22 3.39
CA TYR A 59 7.17 -12.28 1.92
C TYR A 59 7.73 -13.61 1.41
N SER A 60 7.19 -14.11 0.30
CA SER A 60 7.76 -15.26 -0.41
C SER A 60 9.11 -14.95 -1.06
N HIS A 61 9.40 -13.66 -1.28
CA HIS A 61 10.65 -13.18 -1.85
C HIS A 61 11.62 -12.69 -0.75
N PRO A 62 12.80 -13.31 -0.57
CA PRO A 62 13.66 -13.08 0.59
C PRO A 62 14.20 -11.65 0.69
N VAL A 63 14.43 -10.96 -0.44
CA VAL A 63 14.85 -9.55 -0.45
C VAL A 63 13.80 -8.63 0.19
N TYR A 64 12.51 -8.87 -0.09
CA TYR A 64 11.43 -8.11 0.54
C TYR A 64 11.24 -8.49 2.01
N THR A 65 11.48 -9.76 2.37
CA THR A 65 11.50 -10.22 3.77
C THR A 65 12.54 -9.43 4.56
N LYS A 66 13.79 -9.37 4.09
CA LYS A 66 14.88 -8.61 4.73
C LYS A 66 14.57 -7.12 4.84
N LEU A 67 14.08 -6.50 3.76
CA LEU A 67 13.73 -5.07 3.78
C LEU A 67 12.62 -4.76 4.79
N ALA A 68 11.62 -5.63 4.89
CA ALA A 68 10.50 -5.44 5.79
C ALA A 68 10.88 -5.70 7.25
N ASP A 69 11.74 -6.67 7.50
CA ASP A 69 12.32 -6.94 8.82
C ASP A 69 13.10 -5.73 9.34
N ALA A 70 13.96 -5.13 8.50
CA ALA A 70 14.67 -3.89 8.84
C ALA A 70 13.72 -2.70 9.09
N ALA A 71 12.59 -2.63 8.38
CA ALA A 71 11.57 -1.62 8.64
C ALA A 71 10.88 -1.85 10.00
N ILE A 72 10.56 -3.11 10.33
CA ILE A 72 9.95 -3.49 11.61
C ILE A 72 10.88 -3.15 12.77
N GLU A 73 12.18 -3.36 12.64
CA GLU A 73 13.15 -2.96 13.67
C GLU A 73 13.06 -1.46 13.98
N ARG A 74 12.90 -0.61 12.97
CA ARG A 74 12.65 0.83 13.20
C ARG A 74 11.29 1.10 13.84
N TRP A 75 10.23 0.40 13.42
CA TRP A 75 8.92 0.54 14.05
C TRP A 75 8.94 0.16 15.53
N ARG A 76 9.58 -0.96 15.89
CA ARG A 76 9.64 -1.46 17.27
C ARG A 76 10.52 -0.61 18.17
N ASN A 77 11.72 -0.26 17.70
CA ASN A 77 12.81 0.16 18.57
C ASN A 77 13.14 1.66 18.46
N THR A 78 12.27 2.45 17.82
CA THR A 78 12.48 3.91 17.68
C THR A 78 11.17 4.68 17.84
N GLU A 79 11.28 6.01 17.86
CA GLU A 79 10.16 6.95 17.89
C GLU A 79 9.18 6.82 16.71
N TRP A 80 9.48 6.01 15.69
CA TRP A 80 8.52 5.66 14.64
C TRP A 80 7.29 4.93 15.16
N GLY A 81 7.42 4.03 16.14
CA GLY A 81 6.30 3.27 16.70
C GLY A 81 5.88 3.62 18.12
N ALA A 82 6.71 4.34 18.88
CA ALA A 82 6.58 4.48 20.33
C ALA A 82 5.34 5.29 20.80
N GLU A 83 5.12 6.50 20.28
CA GLU A 83 4.03 7.37 20.80
C GLU A 83 2.63 6.84 20.42
N ASP A 84 1.68 6.88 21.37
CA ASP A 84 0.26 6.50 21.21
C ASP A 84 0.05 5.07 20.64
N ASN A 85 0.99 4.15 20.90
CA ASN A 85 0.99 2.80 20.32
C ASN A 85 0.84 2.85 18.79
N ARG A 86 1.58 3.74 18.12
CA ARG A 86 1.60 3.87 16.66
C ARG A 86 1.91 2.54 15.98
N TYR A 87 2.75 1.71 16.57
CA TYR A 87 2.98 0.33 16.16
C TYR A 87 2.62 -0.65 17.28
N ILE A 88 1.95 -1.74 16.92
CA ILE A 88 1.54 -2.81 17.83
C ILE A 88 2.02 -4.14 17.28
N GLN A 89 2.88 -4.81 18.05
CA GLN A 89 3.43 -6.13 17.74
C GLN A 89 2.45 -7.23 18.19
N SER A 90 1.29 -7.31 17.54
CA SER A 90 0.27 -8.32 17.87
C SER A 90 0.50 -9.68 17.21
N GLY A 91 1.48 -9.79 16.33
CA GLY A 91 1.67 -10.94 15.44
C GLY A 91 0.85 -10.87 14.15
N LEU A 92 1.27 -11.69 13.18
CA LEU A 92 0.55 -11.97 11.93
C LEU A 92 0.31 -13.47 11.80
N LEU A 93 -0.95 -13.86 11.71
CA LEU A 93 -1.40 -15.21 11.44
C LEU A 93 -1.73 -15.36 9.95
N LEU A 94 -0.93 -16.15 9.25
CA LEU A 94 -1.12 -16.49 7.84
C LEU A 94 -1.70 -17.88 7.70
N VAL A 95 -2.89 -17.97 7.10
CA VAL A 95 -3.65 -19.22 6.98
C VAL A 95 -3.98 -19.54 5.54
N TYR A 96 -4.22 -20.83 5.29
CA TYR A 96 -4.66 -21.36 4.02
C TYR A 96 -5.71 -22.48 4.23
N PRO A 97 -6.65 -22.68 3.30
CA PRO A 97 -7.63 -23.76 3.32
C PRO A 97 -7.01 -25.07 2.87
N GLU A 98 -7.83 -26.12 2.84
CA GLU A 98 -7.42 -27.43 2.33
C GLU A 98 -7.09 -27.37 0.82
N GLY A 99 -6.28 -28.32 0.36
CA GLY A 99 -5.80 -28.40 -1.03
C GLY A 99 -4.44 -27.74 -1.29
N ASN A 100 -3.99 -27.85 -2.53
CA ASN A 100 -2.76 -27.21 -3.00
C ASN A 100 -3.11 -25.90 -3.72
N THR A 101 -2.86 -24.77 -3.07
CA THR A 101 -3.20 -23.44 -3.59
C THR A 101 -1.94 -22.57 -3.66
N ASN A 102 -1.93 -21.58 -4.56
CA ASN A 102 -0.84 -20.58 -4.63
C ASN A 102 -0.62 -19.89 -3.27
N GLY A 103 -1.70 -19.63 -2.52
CA GLY A 103 -1.62 -19.06 -1.18
C GLY A 103 -0.88 -19.95 -0.17
N LYS A 104 -1.07 -21.28 -0.23
CA LYS A 104 -0.33 -22.24 0.62
C LYS A 104 1.15 -22.25 0.30
N GLU A 105 1.52 -22.24 -0.98
CA GLU A 105 2.93 -22.17 -1.39
C GLU A 105 3.57 -20.85 -0.97
N TYR A 106 2.86 -19.72 -1.15
CA TYR A 106 3.31 -18.40 -0.73
C TYR A 106 3.54 -18.35 0.79
N ALA A 107 2.60 -18.86 1.59
CA ALA A 107 2.72 -18.93 3.04
C ALA A 107 3.92 -19.78 3.47
N ARG A 108 4.14 -20.95 2.84
CA ARG A 108 5.29 -21.82 3.13
C ARG A 108 6.63 -21.12 2.84
N LYS A 109 6.76 -20.48 1.67
CA LYS A 109 7.97 -19.71 1.31
C LYS A 109 8.19 -18.57 2.30
N SER A 110 7.12 -17.84 2.65
CA SER A 110 7.17 -16.74 3.61
C SER A 110 7.66 -17.21 4.98
N TYR A 111 7.08 -18.29 5.52
CA TYR A 111 7.49 -18.92 6.78
C TYR A 111 8.98 -19.27 6.80
N ASN A 112 9.49 -19.93 5.75
CA ASN A 112 10.90 -20.28 5.67
C ASN A 112 11.79 -19.03 5.71
N ASN A 113 11.46 -18.00 4.91
CA ASN A 113 12.23 -16.77 4.87
C ASN A 113 12.29 -16.07 6.24
N VAL A 114 11.15 -15.91 6.94
CA VAL A 114 11.14 -15.24 8.26
C VAL A 114 11.80 -16.09 9.34
N LYS A 115 11.68 -17.42 9.26
CA LYS A 115 12.37 -18.35 10.16
C LYS A 115 13.89 -18.27 10.01
N GLU A 116 14.39 -18.18 8.77
CA GLU A 116 15.83 -18.01 8.48
C GLU A 116 16.38 -16.68 9.02
N LEU A 117 15.56 -15.63 9.09
CA LEU A 117 15.91 -14.36 9.73
C LEU A 117 15.84 -14.39 11.27
N GLY A 118 15.42 -15.52 11.87
CA GLY A 118 15.31 -15.66 13.32
C GLY A 118 14.10 -14.95 13.93
N ASN A 119 13.05 -14.66 13.13
CA ASN A 119 11.78 -14.18 13.69
C ASN A 119 11.13 -15.24 14.60
N ASP A 120 10.39 -14.79 15.60
CA ASP A 120 9.58 -15.65 16.46
C ASP A 120 8.35 -16.17 15.69
N VAL A 121 8.45 -17.42 15.22
CA VAL A 121 7.45 -18.03 14.34
C VAL A 121 7.02 -19.40 14.84
N GLU A 122 5.72 -19.68 14.72
CA GLU A 122 5.13 -20.96 15.10
C GLU A 122 4.35 -21.55 13.92
N LEU A 123 4.73 -22.75 13.48
CA LEU A 123 4.00 -23.50 12.45
C LEU A 123 2.71 -24.08 13.04
N LEU A 124 1.59 -23.91 12.34
CA LEU A 124 0.26 -24.33 12.76
C LEU A 124 -0.28 -25.35 11.73
N PRO A 125 0.08 -26.64 11.85
CA PRO A 125 -0.17 -27.63 10.81
C PRO A 125 -1.64 -28.01 10.63
N SER A 126 -2.50 -27.73 11.62
CA SER A 126 -3.92 -28.09 11.59
C SER A 126 -4.85 -26.92 11.91
N LYS A 127 -6.13 -27.05 11.56
CA LYS A 127 -7.19 -26.14 12.00
C LYS A 127 -7.23 -25.94 13.51
N LYS A 128 -7.01 -27.01 14.29
CA LYS A 128 -6.98 -26.94 15.76
C LYS A 128 -5.86 -26.02 16.26
N ASP A 129 -4.68 -26.07 15.64
CA ASP A 129 -3.54 -25.20 16.00
C ASP A 129 -3.84 -23.74 15.65
N VAL A 130 -4.46 -23.51 14.48
CA VAL A 130 -4.90 -22.16 14.07
C VAL A 130 -5.91 -21.60 15.06
N LEU A 131 -6.93 -22.36 15.46
CA LEU A 131 -7.96 -21.91 16.40
C LEU A 131 -7.44 -21.66 17.81
N ARG A 132 -6.35 -22.32 18.23
CA ARG A 132 -5.67 -21.99 19.51
C ARG A 132 -5.11 -20.57 19.49
N VAL A 133 -4.47 -20.17 18.40
CA VAL A 133 -3.89 -18.83 18.22
C VAL A 133 -4.98 -17.79 17.93
N ALA A 134 -5.99 -18.16 17.14
CA ALA A 134 -7.10 -17.33 16.70
C ALA A 134 -8.38 -17.58 17.50
N HIS A 135 -8.30 -17.80 18.81
CA HIS A 135 -9.42 -18.27 19.64
C HIS A 135 -10.60 -17.28 19.71
N ALA A 136 -10.40 -16.01 19.36
CA ALA A 136 -11.47 -15.03 19.25
C ALA A 136 -12.16 -15.01 17.87
N TYR A 137 -11.72 -15.82 16.91
CA TYR A 137 -12.38 -15.97 15.61
C TYR A 137 -13.30 -17.20 15.61
N GLY A 138 -14.26 -17.26 14.69
CA GLY A 138 -15.25 -18.33 14.65
C GLY A 138 -14.66 -19.71 14.37
N GLU A 139 -15.19 -20.76 15.01
CA GLU A 139 -14.78 -22.15 14.74
C GLU A 139 -15.10 -22.59 13.30
N GLU A 140 -16.00 -21.88 12.61
CA GLU A 140 -16.35 -22.10 11.20
C GLU A 140 -15.28 -21.60 10.22
N LEU A 141 -14.16 -21.05 10.71
CA LEU A 141 -13.00 -20.69 9.90
C LEU A 141 -12.63 -21.82 8.91
N ASN A 142 -12.71 -21.50 7.62
CA ASN A 142 -12.30 -22.39 6.54
C ASN A 142 -10.77 -22.35 6.37
N VAL A 143 -10.07 -23.14 7.18
CA VAL A 143 -8.60 -23.22 7.25
C VAL A 143 -8.17 -24.68 7.43
N ALA A 144 -7.06 -25.06 6.80
CA ALA A 144 -6.39 -26.34 7.01
C ALA A 144 -5.13 -26.21 7.86
N GLY A 145 -4.45 -25.06 7.78
CA GLY A 145 -3.25 -24.77 8.54
C GLY A 145 -2.69 -23.38 8.21
N GLY A 146 -1.50 -23.12 8.71
CA GLY A 146 -0.86 -21.82 8.59
C GLY A 146 0.40 -21.70 9.45
N TYR A 147 0.76 -20.47 9.76
CA TYR A 147 1.75 -20.15 10.78
C TYR A 147 1.46 -18.77 11.37
N VAL A 148 1.96 -18.51 12.56
CA VAL A 148 1.99 -17.16 13.15
C VAL A 148 3.42 -16.65 13.23
N ASN A 149 3.62 -15.38 12.89
CA ASN A 149 4.85 -14.64 13.12
C ASN A 149 4.60 -13.56 14.16
N TRP A 150 5.12 -13.75 15.37
CA TRP A 150 5.00 -12.82 16.49
C TRP A 150 5.91 -11.61 16.36
N GLY A 151 6.89 -11.62 15.45
CA GLY A 151 7.65 -10.42 15.06
C GLY A 151 6.84 -9.43 14.22
N SER A 152 5.78 -9.87 13.57
CA SER A 152 4.93 -9.00 12.75
C SER A 152 3.85 -8.30 13.59
N GLY A 153 3.18 -7.32 12.99
CA GLY A 153 2.12 -6.58 13.66
C GLY A 153 1.39 -5.63 12.74
N TRP A 154 0.92 -4.53 13.30
CA TRP A 154 0.23 -3.48 12.56
C TRP A 154 0.53 -2.11 13.14
N SER A 155 0.21 -1.06 12.39
CA SER A 155 0.39 0.32 12.85
C SER A 155 -0.80 1.20 12.51
N ASP A 156 -1.00 2.25 13.30
CA ASP A 156 -1.85 3.39 12.94
C ASP A 156 -1.19 4.12 11.75
N ALA A 157 -1.79 3.95 10.58
CA ALA A 157 -1.15 4.38 9.35
C ALA A 157 -1.11 5.91 9.23
N GLU A 158 -2.23 6.56 9.50
CA GLU A 158 -2.32 8.01 9.48
C GLU A 158 -1.39 8.66 10.50
N ALA A 159 -1.30 8.11 11.72
CA ALA A 159 -0.37 8.61 12.74
C ALA A 159 1.10 8.46 12.31
N GLY A 160 1.46 7.37 11.63
CA GLY A 160 2.79 7.21 11.05
C GLY A 160 3.13 8.27 10.00
N VAL A 161 2.19 8.61 9.11
CA VAL A 161 2.38 9.68 8.11
C VAL A 161 2.46 11.06 8.77
N ARG A 162 1.60 11.34 9.76
CA ARG A 162 1.68 12.56 10.58
C ARG A 162 3.04 12.70 11.26
N TYR A 163 3.57 11.61 11.80
CA TYR A 163 4.88 11.63 12.44
C TYR A 163 6.00 11.97 11.45
N ALA A 164 5.99 11.38 10.24
CA ALA A 164 6.94 11.74 9.20
C ALA A 164 6.86 13.23 8.82
N LYS A 165 5.64 13.77 8.68
CA LYS A 165 5.42 15.20 8.42
C LYS A 165 5.90 16.09 9.57
N LYS A 166 5.62 15.72 10.83
CA LYS A 166 6.09 16.40 12.05
C LYS A 166 7.62 16.48 12.09
N LEU A 167 8.32 15.40 11.75
CA LEU A 167 9.78 15.39 11.66
C LEU A 167 10.28 16.41 10.62
N LEU A 168 9.71 16.40 9.42
CA LEU A 168 10.08 17.35 8.36
C LEU A 168 9.84 18.81 8.76
N ASP A 169 8.71 19.08 9.42
CA ASP A 169 8.38 20.43 9.90
C ASP A 169 9.31 20.91 11.01
N THR A 170 9.66 20.00 11.92
CA THR A 170 10.60 20.29 13.02
C THR A 170 12.00 20.56 12.50
N GLU A 171 12.44 19.82 11.48
CA GLU A 171 13.75 20.01 10.88
C GLU A 171 13.83 21.27 10.01
N GLY A 172 12.72 21.73 9.43
CA GLY A 172 12.63 23.01 8.71
C GLY A 172 13.45 23.10 7.42
N LYS A 173 13.90 21.96 6.88
CA LYS A 173 14.78 21.88 5.68
C LYS A 173 14.06 21.60 4.37
N VAL A 174 12.75 21.34 4.41
CA VAL A 174 11.95 20.94 3.25
C VAL A 174 10.83 21.95 3.04
N THR A 175 10.71 22.44 1.81
CA THR A 175 9.61 23.32 1.42
C THR A 175 8.41 22.49 0.97
N PHE A 176 7.23 22.76 1.51
CA PHE A 176 5.98 22.14 1.05
C PHE A 176 5.20 23.11 0.16
N LYS A 177 4.69 22.59 -0.96
CA LYS A 177 3.78 23.30 -1.86
C LYS A 177 2.54 22.45 -2.12
N THR A 178 1.42 23.13 -2.35
CA THR A 178 0.17 22.48 -2.76
C THR A 178 -0.07 22.73 -4.25
N GLY A 179 -0.43 21.69 -4.99
CA GLY A 179 -0.81 21.82 -6.39
C GLY A 179 -0.96 20.46 -7.08
N GLU A 180 -1.94 20.36 -7.98
CA GLU A 180 -2.13 19.17 -8.80
C GLU A 180 -1.24 19.25 -10.05
N VAL A 181 -0.44 18.21 -10.28
CA VAL A 181 0.40 18.12 -11.48
C VAL A 181 -0.46 17.69 -12.68
N LYS A 182 -0.36 18.51 -13.73
CA LYS A 182 -0.93 18.24 -15.05
C LYS A 182 0.00 17.39 -15.91
N SER A 183 1.27 17.80 -16.02
CA SER A 183 2.27 17.12 -16.85
C SER A 183 3.71 17.41 -16.41
N LEU A 184 4.66 16.63 -16.92
CA LEU A 184 6.09 16.90 -16.80
C LEU A 184 6.52 17.97 -17.81
N LEU A 185 7.48 18.80 -17.41
CA LEU A 185 8.19 19.71 -18.31
C LEU A 185 9.45 19.03 -18.83
N TYR A 186 9.74 19.22 -20.11
CA TYR A 186 10.92 18.67 -20.77
C TYR A 186 11.78 19.80 -21.34
N ALA A 187 13.09 19.65 -21.30
CA ALA A 187 14.00 20.51 -22.04
C ALA A 187 13.79 20.31 -23.55
N ASP A 188 14.00 21.37 -24.33
CA ASP A 188 14.05 21.29 -25.79
C ASP A 188 15.10 20.26 -26.22
N GLN A 189 14.74 19.39 -27.16
CA GLN A 189 15.66 18.38 -27.66
C GLN A 189 16.79 19.07 -28.43
N SER A 190 18.01 19.07 -27.87
CA SER A 190 19.22 19.30 -28.66
C SER A 190 19.37 18.20 -29.70
N ALA A 191 19.65 18.58 -30.96
CA ALA A 191 19.88 17.64 -32.05
C ALA A 191 20.90 16.56 -31.64
N GLY A 192 20.47 15.29 -31.57
CA GLY A 192 21.31 14.14 -31.19
C GLY A 192 21.05 13.53 -29.81
N ALA A 193 20.21 14.11 -28.95
CA ALA A 193 19.85 13.51 -27.67
C ALA A 193 18.82 12.37 -27.84
N SER A 194 19.16 11.16 -27.39
CA SER A 194 18.28 9.98 -27.43
C SER A 194 17.18 9.99 -26.37
N GLN A 195 17.26 10.86 -25.36
CA GLN A 195 16.33 10.94 -24.24
C GLN A 195 16.00 12.39 -23.88
N ARG A 196 14.73 12.65 -23.54
CA ARG A 196 14.28 13.96 -23.07
C ARG A 196 14.59 14.14 -21.59
N LYS A 197 15.20 15.27 -21.25
CA LYS A 197 15.47 15.64 -19.86
C LYS A 197 14.23 16.29 -19.25
N VAL A 198 13.76 15.76 -18.12
CA VAL A 198 12.71 16.42 -17.31
C VAL A 198 13.31 17.61 -16.56
N THR A 199 12.62 18.73 -16.56
CA THR A 199 13.08 20.01 -15.96
C THR A 199 12.12 20.56 -14.90
N GLY A 200 11.00 19.88 -14.65
CA GLY A 200 9.98 20.34 -13.73
C GLY A 200 8.60 19.75 -14.00
N VAL A 201 7.58 20.42 -13.48
CA VAL A 201 6.16 20.07 -13.65
C VAL A 201 5.32 21.28 -14.01
N LEU A 202 4.29 21.07 -14.82
CA LEU A 202 3.19 21.99 -15.07
C LEU A 202 2.02 21.61 -14.16
N LEU A 203 1.40 22.59 -13.50
CA LEU A 203 0.25 22.39 -12.64
C LEU A 203 -1.06 22.61 -13.41
N GLU A 204 -2.16 22.08 -12.87
CA GLU A 204 -3.50 22.25 -13.47
C GLU A 204 -3.95 23.73 -13.52
N ASP A 205 -3.43 24.58 -12.62
CA ASP A 205 -3.68 26.04 -12.61
C ASP A 205 -2.85 26.82 -13.66
N GLY A 206 -2.01 26.12 -14.44
CA GLY A 206 -1.15 26.71 -15.47
C GLY A 206 0.20 27.22 -14.95
N SER A 207 0.43 27.26 -13.64
CA SER A 207 1.74 27.59 -13.07
C SER A 207 2.71 26.41 -13.21
N SER A 208 4.01 26.68 -13.04
CA SER A 208 5.06 25.67 -13.16
C SER A 208 6.07 25.70 -12.00
N LEU A 209 6.66 24.55 -11.72
CA LEU A 209 7.78 24.40 -10.80
C LEU A 209 8.93 23.71 -11.51
N THR A 210 10.11 24.32 -11.49
CA THR A 210 11.32 23.78 -12.10
C THR A 210 12.24 23.13 -11.06
N ALA A 211 12.97 22.10 -11.48
CA ALA A 211 13.96 21.42 -10.65
C ALA A 211 15.01 20.73 -11.53
N ASP A 212 16.18 20.47 -10.94
CA ASP A 212 17.25 19.72 -11.61
C ASP A 212 17.03 18.21 -11.52
N LEU A 213 16.30 17.77 -10.49
CA LEU A 213 15.84 16.41 -10.28
C LEU A 213 14.36 16.40 -9.89
N VAL A 214 13.55 15.62 -10.60
CA VAL A 214 12.14 15.39 -10.26
C VAL A 214 11.97 13.94 -9.81
N VAL A 215 11.43 13.76 -8.61
CA VAL A 215 11.13 12.45 -8.01
C VAL A 215 9.61 12.27 -8.02
N LEU A 216 9.14 11.29 -8.79
CA LEU A 216 7.71 10.97 -8.83
C LEU A 216 7.38 9.95 -7.73
N ALA A 217 6.80 10.44 -6.63
CA ALA A 217 6.26 9.66 -5.52
C ALA A 217 4.72 9.64 -5.54
N THR A 218 4.13 9.66 -6.74
CA THR A 218 2.69 9.84 -6.99
C THR A 218 1.85 8.57 -6.87
N GLY A 219 2.38 7.49 -6.29
CA GLY A 219 1.63 6.26 -6.01
C GLY A 219 0.87 5.72 -7.23
N ALA A 220 -0.42 5.44 -7.06
CA ALA A 220 -1.28 4.91 -8.12
C ALA A 220 -1.59 5.89 -9.26
N TRP A 221 -1.24 7.17 -9.12
CA TRP A 221 -1.43 8.22 -10.12
C TRP A 221 -0.24 8.35 -11.07
N THR A 222 0.87 7.64 -10.80
CA THR A 222 2.10 7.72 -11.61
C THR A 222 1.86 7.42 -13.08
N GLY A 223 0.90 6.54 -13.41
CA GLY A 223 0.52 6.24 -14.80
C GLY A 223 -0.05 7.43 -15.57
N LYS A 224 -0.52 8.50 -14.91
CA LYS A 224 -0.91 9.77 -15.55
C LYS A 224 0.32 10.54 -16.07
N LEU A 225 1.47 10.39 -15.43
CA LEU A 225 2.66 11.21 -15.66
C LEU A 225 3.79 10.48 -16.40
N VAL A 226 3.78 9.14 -16.38
CA VAL A 226 4.77 8.28 -17.04
C VAL A 226 4.04 7.12 -17.72
N ASP A 227 4.49 6.75 -18.92
CA ASP A 227 3.92 5.60 -19.64
C ASP A 227 4.31 4.27 -18.96
N LEU A 228 3.42 3.78 -18.12
CA LEU A 228 3.54 2.52 -17.38
C LEU A 228 2.79 1.36 -18.05
N ARG A 229 2.32 1.50 -19.29
CA ARG A 229 1.67 0.40 -20.01
C ARG A 229 2.61 -0.80 -20.11
N GLY A 230 2.08 -1.98 -19.78
CA GLY A 230 2.84 -3.23 -19.71
C GLY A 230 3.90 -3.28 -18.60
N ARG A 231 3.97 -2.28 -17.70
CA ARG A 231 5.00 -2.20 -16.65
C ARG A 231 4.44 -2.22 -15.24
N ALA A 232 3.38 -1.44 -15.01
CA ALA A 232 2.70 -1.37 -13.73
C ALA A 232 1.23 -1.04 -13.91
N LEU A 233 0.38 -1.70 -13.11
CA LEU A 233 -1.07 -1.53 -13.13
C LEU A 233 -1.56 -1.12 -11.74
N SER A 234 -2.20 0.04 -11.66
CA SER A 234 -2.87 0.49 -10.44
C SER A 234 -4.20 -0.25 -10.27
N THR A 235 -4.39 -0.90 -9.12
CA THR A 235 -5.66 -1.53 -8.77
C THR A 235 -6.14 -1.11 -7.39
N GLY A 236 -7.46 -0.97 -7.26
CA GLY A 236 -8.17 -0.67 -6.02
C GLY A 236 -8.60 -1.95 -5.29
N GLN A 237 -8.54 -1.92 -3.97
CA GLN A 237 -8.84 -3.04 -3.07
C GLN A 237 -10.02 -2.65 -2.17
N ALA A 238 -10.94 -3.58 -1.95
CA ALA A 238 -12.11 -3.35 -1.11
C ALA A 238 -11.73 -3.34 0.38
N VAL A 239 -12.18 -2.30 1.09
CA VAL A 239 -12.03 -2.14 2.54
C VAL A 239 -13.36 -1.72 3.14
N ALA A 240 -13.73 -2.30 4.27
CA ALA A 240 -14.90 -1.93 5.04
C ALA A 240 -14.60 -1.87 6.53
N PHE A 241 -15.41 -1.09 7.24
CA PHE A 241 -15.31 -0.88 8.68
C PHE A 241 -16.63 -1.18 9.37
N VAL A 242 -16.55 -1.85 10.50
CA VAL A 242 -17.68 -2.19 11.37
C VAL A 242 -17.45 -1.53 12.72
N GLN A 243 -18.48 -0.85 13.23
CA GLN A 243 -18.50 -0.38 14.61
C GLN A 243 -18.74 -1.57 15.54
N ILE A 244 -17.89 -1.72 16.56
CA ILE A 244 -18.00 -2.81 17.55
C ILE A 244 -18.21 -2.25 18.96
N SER A 245 -18.58 -3.11 19.90
CA SER A 245 -18.69 -2.73 21.32
C SER A 245 -17.33 -2.76 22.03
N ASP A 246 -17.25 -2.16 23.22
CA ASP A 246 -16.05 -2.25 24.07
C ASP A 246 -15.71 -3.70 24.46
N GLU A 247 -16.73 -4.55 24.62
CA GLU A 247 -16.53 -5.97 24.91
C GLU A 247 -15.89 -6.69 23.73
N GLU A 248 -16.35 -6.42 22.52
CA GLU A 248 -15.79 -7.00 21.29
C GLU A 248 -14.39 -6.48 21.00
N GLN A 249 -14.12 -5.21 21.30
CA GLN A 249 -12.79 -4.61 21.25
C GLN A 249 -11.83 -5.37 22.17
N ARG A 250 -12.17 -5.51 23.47
CA ARG A 250 -11.34 -6.26 24.44
C ARG A 250 -11.07 -7.70 24.01
N ARG A 251 -12.07 -8.34 23.38
CA ARG A 251 -11.96 -9.72 22.90
C ARG A 251 -10.99 -9.87 21.72
N LEU A 252 -10.80 -8.83 20.91
CA LEU A 252 -10.08 -8.90 19.63
C LEU A 252 -8.75 -8.14 19.61
N GLU A 253 -8.54 -7.15 20.49
CA GLU A 253 -7.42 -6.19 20.40
C GLU A 253 -6.03 -6.79 20.59
N HIS A 254 -5.95 -7.95 21.25
CA HIS A 254 -4.70 -8.69 21.45
C HIS A 254 -4.52 -9.87 20.50
N MET A 255 -5.43 -10.08 19.55
CA MET A 255 -5.28 -11.12 18.55
C MET A 255 -4.21 -10.76 17.51
N PRO A 256 -3.56 -11.74 16.88
CA PRO A 256 -2.77 -11.45 15.69
C PRO A 256 -3.67 -10.96 14.55
N THR A 257 -3.08 -10.16 13.67
CA THR A 257 -3.70 -9.88 12.36
C THR A 257 -3.87 -11.20 11.63
N ILE A 258 -5.09 -11.54 11.21
CA ILE A 258 -5.32 -12.74 10.42
C ILE A 258 -5.38 -12.36 8.94
N LEU A 259 -4.61 -13.06 8.09
CA LEU A 259 -4.68 -12.95 6.64
C LEU A 259 -4.75 -14.34 6.02
N ASN A 260 -5.84 -14.60 5.31
CA ASN A 260 -6.05 -15.84 4.57
C ASN A 260 -5.62 -15.62 3.11
N PHE A 261 -4.49 -16.19 2.69
CA PHE A 261 -3.99 -15.95 1.32
C PHE A 261 -4.78 -16.65 0.22
N ALA A 262 -5.54 -17.70 0.54
CA ALA A 262 -6.37 -18.33 -0.49
C ALA A 262 -7.61 -17.50 -0.82
N THR A 263 -8.21 -16.87 0.19
CA THR A 263 -9.39 -16.02 -0.01
C THR A 263 -9.02 -14.55 -0.20
N GLY A 264 -7.84 -14.14 0.26
CA GLY A 264 -7.32 -12.77 0.24
C GLY A 264 -7.85 -11.89 1.37
N PHE A 265 -8.73 -12.38 2.25
CA PHE A 265 -9.32 -11.54 3.28
C PHE A 265 -8.45 -11.46 4.53
N PHE A 266 -8.47 -10.29 5.16
CA PHE A 266 -7.78 -10.06 6.41
C PHE A 266 -8.54 -9.13 7.34
N ILE A 267 -8.29 -9.32 8.63
CA ILE A 267 -8.74 -8.47 9.72
C ILE A 267 -7.50 -8.05 10.50
N ILE A 268 -7.38 -6.75 10.72
CA ILE A 268 -6.41 -6.17 11.65
C ILE A 268 -7.14 -5.99 12.99
N PRO A 269 -6.48 -6.26 14.14
CA PRO A 269 -7.08 -6.03 15.46
C PRO A 269 -7.74 -4.65 15.55
N PRO A 270 -8.94 -4.56 16.13
CA PRO A 270 -9.67 -3.30 16.17
C PRO A 270 -8.98 -2.31 17.11
N ARG A 271 -9.22 -1.03 16.85
CA ARG A 271 -8.82 0.07 17.74
C ARG A 271 -9.90 1.14 17.72
N LYS A 272 -10.15 1.75 18.89
CA LYS A 272 -11.21 2.77 19.07
C LYS A 272 -12.58 2.25 18.60
N ASN A 273 -12.86 0.97 18.90
CA ASN A 273 -14.11 0.30 18.53
C ASN A 273 -14.39 0.24 17.03
N LEU A 274 -13.34 0.31 16.21
CA LEU A 274 -13.41 0.22 14.77
C LEU A 274 -12.72 -1.07 14.29
N LEU A 275 -13.51 -2.03 13.82
CA LEU A 275 -13.00 -3.24 13.19
C LEU A 275 -12.86 -3.01 11.69
N LYS A 276 -11.67 -3.28 11.15
CA LYS A 276 -11.40 -3.21 9.73
C LYS A 276 -11.33 -4.60 9.11
N ILE A 277 -12.04 -4.80 8.01
CA ILE A 277 -11.88 -5.95 7.10
C ILE A 277 -11.52 -5.46 5.70
N ALA A 278 -10.62 -6.18 5.03
CA ALA A 278 -10.20 -5.85 3.69
C ALA A 278 -9.86 -7.08 2.85
N ARG A 279 -9.86 -6.90 1.53
CA ARG A 279 -9.59 -7.94 0.54
C ARG A 279 -8.30 -7.64 -0.21
N HIS A 280 -7.33 -8.53 -0.13
CA HIS A 280 -6.10 -8.57 -0.90
C HIS A 280 -6.28 -9.45 -2.14
N ALA A 281 -6.87 -8.86 -3.18
CA ALA A 281 -7.19 -9.51 -4.45
C ALA A 281 -6.44 -8.84 -5.62
N TYR A 282 -6.64 -9.31 -6.85
CA TYR A 282 -6.20 -8.58 -8.05
C TYR A 282 -6.79 -7.15 -8.07
N GLY A 283 -8.03 -7.00 -7.62
CA GLY A 283 -8.68 -5.71 -7.36
C GLY A 283 -9.34 -5.10 -8.59
N TYR A 284 -9.84 -3.88 -8.43
CA TYR A 284 -10.55 -3.14 -9.47
C TYR A 284 -9.57 -2.28 -10.27
N ILE A 285 -9.60 -2.42 -11.60
CA ILE A 285 -9.05 -1.41 -12.51
C ILE A 285 -10.09 -0.31 -12.74
N ASN A 286 -9.62 0.91 -12.99
CA ASN A 286 -10.46 2.03 -13.39
C ASN A 286 -9.82 2.74 -14.58
N PRO A 287 -9.96 2.17 -15.79
CA PRO A 287 -9.30 2.69 -16.98
C PRO A 287 -9.80 4.09 -17.33
N LYS A 288 -8.87 5.04 -17.46
CA LYS A 288 -9.11 6.42 -17.90
C LYS A 288 -8.19 6.75 -19.08
N ASN A 289 -8.69 7.55 -20.02
CA ASN A 289 -7.88 8.08 -21.11
C ASN A 289 -7.10 9.30 -20.60
N VAL A 290 -5.79 9.30 -20.84
CA VAL A 290 -4.87 10.39 -20.48
C VAL A 290 -3.93 10.68 -21.65
N PRO A 291 -3.35 11.89 -21.77
CA PRO A 291 -2.32 12.15 -22.75
C PRO A 291 -1.11 11.23 -22.57
N VAL A 292 -0.46 10.85 -23.66
CA VAL A 292 0.84 10.15 -23.60
C VAL A 292 1.91 11.16 -23.15
N PRO A 293 2.65 10.92 -22.05
CA PRO A 293 3.62 11.88 -21.53
C PRO A 293 4.68 12.27 -22.57
N GLY A 294 4.70 13.57 -22.90
CA GLY A 294 5.60 14.17 -23.88
C GLY A 294 5.22 13.89 -25.35
N VAL A 295 4.11 13.24 -25.67
CA VAL A 295 3.69 13.06 -27.07
C VAL A 295 2.42 13.86 -27.30
N GLU A 296 2.48 14.83 -28.20
CA GLU A 296 1.37 15.74 -28.49
C GLU A 296 0.27 15.03 -29.29
N GLY A 297 -0.99 15.27 -28.94
CA GLY A 297 -2.15 14.73 -29.66
C GLY A 297 -2.45 13.25 -29.42
N GLU A 298 -1.56 12.49 -28.77
CA GLU A 298 -1.77 11.08 -28.47
C GLU A 298 -2.34 10.84 -27.06
N THR A 299 -3.22 9.86 -26.95
CA THR A 299 -3.80 9.41 -25.67
C THR A 299 -3.51 7.94 -25.42
N MET A 300 -3.35 7.59 -24.15
CA MET A 300 -3.24 6.22 -23.67
C MET A 300 -4.30 5.94 -22.60
N GLN A 301 -4.60 4.67 -22.39
CA GLN A 301 -5.46 4.24 -21.31
C GLN A 301 -4.63 3.71 -20.13
N VAL A 302 -4.88 4.24 -18.94
CA VAL A 302 -4.23 3.80 -17.68
C VAL A 302 -5.28 3.67 -16.58
N SER A 303 -5.04 2.79 -15.62
CA SER A 303 -5.93 2.66 -14.45
C SER A 303 -5.58 3.74 -13.43
N LEU A 304 -6.56 4.54 -13.00
CA LEU A 304 -6.36 5.63 -12.02
C LEU A 304 -7.36 5.53 -10.87
N PRO A 305 -6.99 5.93 -9.64
CA PRO A 305 -7.92 5.95 -8.51
C PRO A 305 -9.19 6.79 -8.78
N GLU A 306 -10.28 6.41 -8.11
CA GLU A 306 -11.53 7.16 -8.04
C GLU A 306 -11.80 7.49 -6.56
N PRO A 307 -11.44 8.69 -6.08
CA PRO A 307 -11.69 9.10 -4.71
C PRO A 307 -13.19 9.15 -4.37
N GLY A 308 -13.54 8.96 -3.10
CA GLY A 308 -14.91 9.12 -2.62
C GLY A 308 -15.96 8.11 -3.11
N VAL A 309 -15.60 7.06 -3.87
CA VAL A 309 -16.56 6.01 -4.26
C VAL A 309 -16.63 4.90 -3.21
N PRO A 310 -17.83 4.34 -2.97
CA PRO A 310 -17.98 3.19 -2.08
C PRO A 310 -17.40 1.93 -2.73
N VAL A 311 -17.27 0.88 -1.93
CA VAL A 311 -17.01 -0.46 -2.46
C VAL A 311 -18.23 -0.91 -3.30
N PRO A 312 -18.04 -1.46 -4.52
CA PRO A 312 -19.14 -2.05 -5.30
C PRO A 312 -19.78 -3.24 -4.58
N LEU A 313 -21.03 -3.56 -4.92
CA LEU A 313 -21.80 -4.66 -4.31
C LEU A 313 -21.03 -6.00 -4.32
N GLU A 314 -20.34 -6.33 -5.41
CA GLU A 314 -19.49 -7.53 -5.48
C GLU A 314 -18.45 -7.57 -4.36
N GLY A 315 -17.78 -6.44 -4.11
CA GLY A 315 -16.79 -6.33 -3.04
C GLY A 315 -17.44 -6.35 -1.66
N GLU A 316 -18.61 -5.72 -1.53
CA GLU A 316 -19.39 -5.72 -0.29
C GLU A 316 -19.83 -7.13 0.10
N GLU A 317 -20.44 -7.87 -0.81
CA GLU A 317 -20.86 -9.27 -0.62
C GLU A 317 -19.67 -10.16 -0.26
N ALA A 318 -18.54 -9.96 -0.93
CA ALA A 318 -17.32 -10.72 -0.66
C ALA A 318 -16.78 -10.42 0.76
N LEU A 319 -16.78 -9.16 1.19
CA LEU A 319 -16.40 -8.77 2.56
C LEU A 319 -17.38 -9.30 3.61
N ARG A 320 -18.69 -9.29 3.33
CA ARG A 320 -19.72 -9.87 4.22
C ARG A 320 -19.56 -11.38 4.38
N SER A 321 -19.35 -12.08 3.27
CA SER A 321 -19.06 -13.52 3.28
C SER A 321 -17.81 -13.80 4.12
N ALA A 322 -16.75 -13.02 3.95
CA ALA A 322 -15.54 -13.15 4.77
C ALA A 322 -15.80 -12.89 6.25
N LEU A 323 -16.58 -11.87 6.62
CA LEU A 323 -16.98 -11.63 8.00
C LEU A 323 -17.79 -12.78 8.59
N ARG A 324 -18.76 -13.35 7.86
CA ARG A 324 -19.53 -14.51 8.34
C ARG A 324 -18.61 -15.70 8.67
N ASN A 325 -17.54 -15.89 7.90
CA ASN A 325 -16.56 -16.95 8.15
C ASN A 325 -15.59 -16.64 9.29
N LEU A 326 -15.11 -15.39 9.40
CA LEU A 326 -14.10 -14.98 10.39
C LEU A 326 -14.71 -14.65 11.76
N LEU A 327 -15.83 -13.92 11.76
CA LEU A 327 -16.53 -13.37 12.94
C LEU A 327 -18.05 -13.44 12.69
N PRO A 328 -18.68 -14.62 12.83
CA PRO A 328 -20.08 -14.85 12.45
C PRO A 328 -21.08 -13.83 13.02
N SER A 329 -20.90 -13.41 14.27
CA SER A 329 -21.76 -12.42 14.96
C SER A 329 -21.75 -11.01 14.34
N MET A 330 -20.84 -10.76 13.39
CA MET A 330 -20.67 -9.47 12.71
C MET A 330 -21.03 -9.52 11.22
N GLY A 331 -21.36 -10.69 10.67
CA GLY A 331 -21.55 -10.89 9.22
C GLY A 331 -22.62 -10.01 8.58
N ASP A 332 -23.70 -9.75 9.30
CA ASP A 332 -24.85 -8.96 8.81
C ASP A 332 -24.89 -7.53 9.38
N ARG A 333 -23.86 -7.12 10.13
CA ARG A 333 -23.79 -5.75 10.65
C ARG A 333 -23.60 -4.74 9.52
N PRO A 334 -24.09 -3.50 9.70
CA PRO A 334 -23.86 -2.45 8.72
C PRO A 334 -22.37 -2.06 8.67
N PHE A 335 -21.86 -1.83 7.46
CA PHE A 335 -20.59 -1.14 7.30
C PHE A 335 -20.80 0.35 7.53
N ILE A 336 -20.07 0.91 8.50
CA ILE A 336 -20.16 2.35 8.79
C ILE A 336 -19.33 3.19 7.81
N HIS A 337 -18.36 2.56 7.16
CA HIS A 337 -17.55 3.17 6.10
C HIS A 337 -17.02 2.07 5.18
N THR A 338 -16.98 2.36 3.87
CA THR A 338 -16.31 1.52 2.87
C THR A 338 -15.50 2.39 1.95
N ARG A 339 -14.41 1.84 1.41
CA ARG A 339 -13.57 2.54 0.43
C ARG A 339 -12.80 1.58 -0.45
N VAL A 340 -12.44 2.06 -1.65
CA VAL A 340 -11.52 1.39 -2.57
C VAL A 340 -10.14 2.01 -2.41
N CYS A 341 -9.15 1.22 -1.97
CA CYS A 341 -7.81 1.72 -1.65
C CYS A 341 -6.70 0.93 -2.36
N CYS A 342 -5.52 1.51 -2.61
CA CYS A 342 -4.40 0.85 -3.30
C CYS A 342 -3.12 0.73 -2.45
N GLY A 343 -2.15 -0.06 -2.91
CA GLY A 343 -0.75 -0.02 -2.44
C GLY A 343 -0.38 -0.94 -1.26
N HIS A 344 0.93 -1.22 -1.15
CA HIS A 344 1.55 -2.12 -0.16
C HIS A 344 2.75 -1.52 0.60
N GLY A 345 3.22 -0.34 0.18
CA GLY A 345 4.52 0.19 0.62
C GLY A 345 4.55 0.90 1.98
N TYR A 346 3.40 1.07 2.65
CA TYR A 346 3.32 1.82 3.90
C TYR A 346 4.31 1.33 4.98
N LYS A 347 4.44 0.01 5.15
CA LYS A 347 5.28 -0.59 6.20
C LYS A 347 6.75 -0.17 6.12
N PHE A 348 7.21 0.20 4.92
CA PHE A 348 8.59 0.61 4.68
C PHE A 348 8.82 2.10 4.99
N LEU A 349 7.80 2.86 5.38
CA LEU A 349 7.90 4.31 5.67
C LEU A 349 9.15 4.70 6.48
N PRO A 350 9.59 3.98 7.52
CA PRO A 350 10.78 4.35 8.28
C PRO A 350 12.12 4.17 7.55
N VAL A 351 12.19 3.38 6.48
CA VAL A 351 13.45 2.98 5.79
C VAL A 351 13.45 3.27 4.29
N LEU A 352 12.29 3.47 3.68
CA LEU A 352 12.12 3.51 2.22
C LEU A 352 12.87 4.67 1.58
N GLY A 353 12.85 5.85 2.21
CA GLY A 353 13.56 7.03 1.74
C GLY A 353 15.07 6.83 1.71
N ASP A 354 15.63 6.08 2.65
CA ASP A 354 17.06 5.74 2.64
C ASP A 354 17.38 4.93 1.38
N LYS A 355 16.55 3.94 1.03
CA LYS A 355 16.70 3.12 -0.19
C LYS A 355 16.49 3.89 -1.48
N ILE A 356 15.53 4.81 -1.51
CA ILE A 356 15.31 5.66 -2.68
C ILE A 356 16.52 6.58 -2.92
N VAL A 357 17.08 7.17 -1.86
CA VAL A 357 18.28 8.01 -1.97
C VAL A 357 19.50 7.17 -2.33
N ASP A 358 19.66 5.97 -1.78
CA ASP A 358 20.72 5.04 -2.18
C ASP A 358 20.65 4.73 -3.68
N ALA A 359 19.45 4.56 -4.24
CA ALA A 359 19.27 4.36 -5.68
C ALA A 359 19.72 5.59 -6.49
N MET A 360 19.34 6.79 -6.06
CA MET A 360 19.75 8.05 -6.71
C MET A 360 21.26 8.27 -6.67
N GLU A 361 21.93 7.81 -5.61
CA GLU A 361 23.37 7.93 -5.45
C GLU A 361 24.18 6.81 -6.15
N GLY A 362 23.50 5.78 -6.67
CA GLY A 362 24.13 4.58 -7.24
C GLY A 362 24.71 3.63 -6.18
N LYS A 363 24.13 3.61 -4.97
CA LYS A 363 24.58 2.83 -3.80
C LYS A 363 23.57 1.80 -3.31
N LEU A 364 22.41 1.67 -3.96
CA LEU A 364 21.39 0.69 -3.58
C LEU A 364 21.96 -0.73 -3.64
N GLU A 365 21.58 -1.58 -2.69
CA GLU A 365 22.04 -2.98 -2.67
C GLU A 365 21.75 -3.68 -4.02
N PRO A 366 22.68 -4.50 -4.56
CA PRO A 366 22.52 -5.09 -5.89
C PRO A 366 21.21 -5.87 -6.07
N GLU A 367 20.80 -6.62 -5.04
CA GLU A 367 19.55 -7.38 -5.04
C GLU A 367 18.32 -6.46 -5.19
N LEU A 368 18.31 -5.32 -4.47
CA LEU A 368 17.26 -4.31 -4.56
C LEU A 368 17.30 -3.55 -5.89
N SER A 369 18.50 -3.20 -6.35
CA SER A 369 18.70 -2.53 -7.64
C SER A 369 18.17 -3.37 -8.80
N GLU A 370 18.36 -4.68 -8.76
CA GLU A 370 17.89 -5.58 -9.82
C GLU A 370 16.35 -5.70 -9.82
N ILE A 371 15.71 -5.77 -8.65
CA ILE A 371 14.23 -5.88 -8.57
C ILE A 371 13.51 -4.54 -8.79
N TRP A 372 14.16 -3.40 -8.55
CA TRP A 372 13.58 -2.06 -8.68
C TRP A 372 14.01 -1.33 -9.96
N LYS A 373 14.83 -1.95 -10.80
CA LYS A 373 15.17 -1.37 -12.11
C LYS A 373 13.93 -1.12 -12.94
N TRP A 374 14.04 -0.18 -13.88
CA TRP A 374 12.97 0.11 -14.81
C TRP A 374 12.58 -1.15 -15.60
N PRO A 375 11.34 -1.66 -15.47
CA PRO A 375 10.97 -2.91 -16.08
C PRO A 375 10.73 -2.77 -17.58
N ALA A 376 11.02 -3.83 -18.32
CA ALA A 376 10.55 -3.97 -19.69
C ALA A 376 9.01 -4.00 -19.70
N ALA A 377 8.41 -3.44 -20.76
CA ALA A 377 6.98 -3.61 -20.95
C ALA A 377 6.69 -5.06 -21.37
N VAL A 378 5.71 -5.68 -20.73
CA VAL A 378 5.20 -7.00 -21.08
C VAL A 378 3.78 -6.89 -21.62
N GLU A 379 3.47 -7.72 -22.61
CA GLU A 379 2.11 -7.92 -23.09
C GLU A 379 1.38 -8.95 -22.22
N GLY A 380 0.07 -8.80 -22.09
CA GLY A 380 -0.78 -9.74 -21.35
C GLY A 380 -1.20 -9.26 -19.96
N GLU A 381 -1.89 -10.15 -19.25
CA GLU A 381 -2.43 -9.86 -17.92
C GLU A 381 -1.37 -10.00 -16.82
N PHE A 382 -1.54 -9.21 -15.75
CA PHE A 382 -0.71 -9.34 -14.56
C PHE A 382 -1.04 -10.63 -13.80
N GLU A 383 -0.12 -11.59 -13.83
CA GLU A 383 -0.30 -12.89 -13.17
C GLU A 383 -0.20 -12.83 -11.63
N GLY A 384 0.47 -11.81 -11.09
CA GLY A 384 0.70 -11.67 -9.65
C GLY A 384 1.88 -12.52 -9.14
N ASP A 385 2.15 -12.41 -7.84
CA ASP A 385 3.25 -13.10 -7.13
C ASP A 385 2.76 -14.35 -6.35
N GLY A 386 1.54 -14.80 -6.65
CA GLY A 386 0.86 -15.87 -5.91
C GLY A 386 0.19 -15.43 -4.60
N SER A 387 0.31 -14.16 -4.19
CA SER A 387 -0.35 -13.64 -2.98
C SER A 387 -1.78 -13.15 -3.23
N ARG A 388 -2.20 -12.96 -4.49
CA ARG A 388 -3.50 -12.39 -4.86
C ARG A 388 -4.53 -13.47 -5.10
N SER A 389 -5.74 -13.25 -4.57
CA SER A 389 -6.92 -14.07 -4.82
C SER A 389 -7.97 -13.32 -5.66
N GLY A 390 -9.13 -13.94 -5.87
CA GLY A 390 -10.30 -13.32 -6.46
C GLY A 390 -10.22 -13.17 -7.99
N PRO A 391 -11.25 -12.56 -8.59
CA PRO A 391 -11.32 -12.40 -10.04
C PRO A 391 -10.27 -11.39 -10.53
N LYS A 392 -9.72 -11.66 -11.73
CA LYS A 392 -8.90 -10.73 -12.49
C LYS A 392 -9.79 -9.79 -13.32
N GLY A 393 -9.30 -8.59 -13.60
CA GLY A 393 -9.90 -7.69 -14.60
C GLY A 393 -11.20 -6.97 -14.21
N LEU A 394 -11.59 -6.97 -12.93
CA LEU A 394 -12.79 -6.24 -12.49
C LEU A 394 -12.67 -4.75 -12.80
N ARG A 395 -13.69 -4.17 -13.44
CA ARG A 395 -13.75 -2.75 -13.77
C ARG A 395 -14.60 -1.99 -12.75
N LEU A 396 -14.00 -1.05 -12.03
CA LEU A 396 -14.64 -0.33 -10.92
C LEU A 396 -15.98 0.29 -11.32
N MET A 397 -16.00 1.02 -12.44
CA MET A 397 -17.20 1.74 -12.88
C MET A 397 -18.32 0.80 -13.35
N ASP A 398 -17.96 -0.35 -13.92
CA ASP A 398 -18.94 -1.37 -14.34
C ASP A 398 -19.60 -2.02 -13.11
N GLU A 399 -18.81 -2.37 -12.08
CA GLU A 399 -19.33 -2.93 -10.84
C GLU A 399 -20.17 -1.92 -10.05
N LEU A 400 -19.80 -0.64 -10.04
CA LEU A 400 -20.62 0.43 -9.45
C LEU A 400 -21.95 0.61 -10.21
N ALA A 401 -21.94 0.49 -11.54
CA ALA A 401 -23.17 0.55 -12.34
C ALA A 401 -24.11 -0.63 -12.04
N LYS A 402 -23.56 -1.85 -11.90
CA LYS A 402 -24.32 -3.04 -11.45
C LYS A 402 -24.92 -2.83 -10.05
N THR A 403 -24.15 -2.25 -9.13
CA THR A 403 -24.58 -1.90 -7.77
C THR A 403 -25.81 -0.98 -7.79
N LYS A 404 -25.74 0.13 -8.54
CA LYS A 404 -26.87 1.07 -8.69
C LYS A 404 -28.10 0.40 -9.29
N LYS A 405 -27.91 -0.52 -10.24
CA LYS A 405 -29.01 -1.29 -10.86
C LYS A 405 -29.67 -2.25 -9.86
N ALA A 406 -28.90 -2.89 -8.98
CA ALA A 406 -29.44 -3.78 -7.93
C ALA A 406 -30.27 -3.00 -6.90
N GLN A 407 -29.77 -1.85 -6.44
CA GLN A 407 -30.48 -0.98 -5.49
C GLN A 407 -31.84 -0.51 -6.03
N ARG A 408 -31.90 -0.11 -7.32
CA ARG A 408 -33.16 0.31 -7.97
C ARG A 408 -34.20 -0.80 -8.09
N LYS A 409 -33.78 -2.06 -8.10
CA LYS A 409 -34.68 -3.22 -8.22
C LYS A 409 -35.22 -3.72 -6.88
N GLY A 410 -34.85 -3.09 -5.76
CA GLY A 410 -35.26 -3.55 -4.41
C GLY A 410 -34.70 -4.92 -4.05
N VAL A 411 -33.54 -5.30 -4.59
CA VAL A 411 -32.88 -6.60 -4.35
C VAL A 411 -31.93 -6.53 -3.14
N LEU A 412 -31.82 -5.37 -2.49
CA LEU A 412 -30.92 -5.10 -1.35
C LEU A 412 -31.68 -4.74 -0.10
#